data_AF-A0A662BWC6-F1
#
_entry.id   AF-A0A662BWC6-F1
#
_cell.length_a   1.000
_cell.length_b   1.000
_cell.length_c   1.000
_cell.angle_alpha   90.00
_cell.angle_beta   90.00
_cell.angle_gamma   90.00
#
_symmetry.space_group_name_H-M   'P 1'
#
loop_
_entity.id
_entity.type
_entity.pdbx_description
1 polymer ?
#
loop_
_entity_poly.entity_id
_entity_poly.type
_entity_poly.pdbx_seq_one_letter_code
_entity_poly.pdbx_strand_id
1 'polypeptide(L)'
;MKRTITIILFTLVNTAFIASGSLQAQCTNCREAQSNPHYSSSAIGINTIAGGQASFASGFKAIANGQQSTSIGNMIQADGAQAMIFGSNANSFGSGAMVVGKGFGSESGERLTNNIDNSLMIGFNSIHPTLFISSSPSKLSTGKVGIGNVTNPQAKLHILTEHGEHEGLFIEQVNFRRSDFYLGDKEHGIISMDGCGLVFLSAKNYIFNDGRMGINTLNPSCELDVQGRIFSRQFKLYDSDLYKENIEGWVLRSDKQGNAFWTNPSVLADDDWTISGNNIYRLDGYVGIGTSETYGYKLAVNGAIICEEVTVKIREDWPDYVFEEGYELMPITQLENYISEHGHLPDIPAAEALKENGIEVGKMQNLLLKKIEELTLYIIRQDERIKKMESN
;
A
#
# COMPACT_ATOMS: atom_id res chain seq x y z
N MET A 1 60.22 -120.43 -2.54
CA MET A 1 60.83 -119.50 -3.53
C MET A 1 60.22 -118.13 -3.29
N LYS A 2 60.96 -117.16 -2.71
CA LYS A 2 61.66 -116.06 -3.44
C LYS A 2 60.64 -115.18 -4.20
N ARG A 3 60.48 -113.86 -4.04
CA ARG A 3 61.27 -112.71 -3.53
C ARG A 3 60.30 -111.52 -3.37
N THR A 4 60.29 -110.71 -2.29
CA THR A 4 61.14 -109.55 -1.93
C THR A 4 60.68 -108.18 -2.51
N ILE A 5 60.59 -107.20 -1.59
CA ILE A 5 60.96 -105.76 -1.66
C ILE A 5 59.85 -104.72 -1.46
N THR A 6 60.14 -103.89 -0.46
CA THR A 6 59.46 -102.78 0.18
C THR A 6 59.89 -101.42 -0.42
N ILE A 7 59.08 -100.36 -0.19
CA ILE A 7 59.40 -98.90 -0.16
C ILE A 7 59.44 -98.16 -1.51
N ILE A 8 58.53 -97.18 -1.70
CA ILE A 8 58.81 -95.73 -1.65
C ILE A 8 57.47 -94.95 -1.50
N LEU A 9 57.36 -94.34 -0.32
CA LEU A 9 56.77 -93.07 0.07
C LEU A 9 56.35 -92.08 -1.05
N PHE A 10 55.28 -91.31 -0.77
CA PHE A 10 55.01 -89.97 -1.32
C PHE A 10 54.54 -89.88 -2.78
N THR A 11 53.22 -89.74 -2.98
CA THR A 11 52.63 -88.61 -3.75
C THR A 11 51.09 -88.67 -3.75
N LEU A 12 50.49 -87.71 -3.04
CA LEU A 12 49.28 -86.96 -3.43
C LEU A 12 47.96 -87.78 -3.50
N VAL A 13 47.05 -87.80 -2.53
CA VAL A 13 46.45 -86.67 -1.78
C VAL A 13 46.39 -85.41 -2.64
N ASN A 14 45.68 -85.43 -3.78
CA ASN A 14 45.25 -84.22 -4.52
C ASN A 14 44.39 -84.49 -5.77
N THR A 15 43.29 -85.25 -5.66
CA THR A 15 42.27 -85.31 -6.75
C THR A 15 40.83 -85.45 -6.22
N ALA A 16 40.53 -84.72 -5.14
CA ALA A 16 39.15 -84.46 -4.73
C ALA A 16 38.91 -82.95 -4.80
N PHE A 17 38.89 -82.34 -5.98
CA PHE A 17 38.30 -81.01 -6.23
C PHE A 17 38.23 -80.73 -7.74
N ILE A 18 37.17 -80.02 -8.19
CA ILE A 18 36.75 -79.68 -9.57
C ILE A 18 35.72 -80.70 -10.13
N ALA A 19 34.43 -80.43 -10.40
CA ALA A 19 33.73 -79.19 -10.72
C ALA A 19 32.20 -79.24 -10.44
N SER A 20 31.68 -78.04 -10.11
CA SER A 20 30.34 -77.48 -10.34
C SER A 20 29.09 -78.09 -9.70
N GLY A 21 28.92 -77.78 -8.41
CA GLY A 21 27.62 -77.55 -7.77
C GLY A 21 27.77 -76.39 -6.77
N SER A 22 27.21 -75.23 -7.11
CA SER A 22 27.00 -74.03 -6.26
C SER A 22 28.05 -73.72 -5.17
N LEU A 23 29.10 -72.99 -5.54
CA LEU A 23 29.95 -72.26 -4.59
C LEU A 23 30.14 -70.84 -5.12
N GLN A 24 29.11 -70.01 -5.00
CA GLN A 24 29.28 -68.55 -4.96
C GLN A 24 29.24 -68.11 -3.50
N ALA A 25 30.32 -68.38 -2.77
CA ALA A 25 30.61 -67.73 -1.51
C ALA A 25 31.91 -66.94 -1.70
N GLN A 26 31.82 -65.69 -2.16
CA GLN A 26 32.91 -64.74 -2.00
C GLN A 26 32.74 -64.07 -0.63
N CYS A 27 33.24 -64.73 0.41
CA CYS A 27 33.53 -64.09 1.69
C CYS A 27 34.90 -63.41 1.59
N THR A 28 34.96 -62.08 1.61
CA THR A 28 36.23 -61.34 1.75
C THR A 28 36.46 -60.75 3.15
N ASN A 29 35.43 -60.73 4.02
CA ASN A 29 35.51 -60.75 5.50
C ASN A 29 34.07 -60.69 6.04
N CYS A 30 33.47 -61.86 6.28
CA CYS A 30 32.08 -61.97 6.76
C CYS A 30 32.06 -62.57 8.17
N ARG A 31 31.58 -61.82 9.16
CA ARG A 31 31.37 -62.32 10.53
C ARG A 31 29.88 -62.25 10.83
N GLU A 32 29.25 -63.41 11.07
CA GLU A 32 27.81 -63.49 11.36
C GLU A 32 26.92 -62.88 10.24
N ALA A 33 27.41 -62.88 8.99
CA ALA A 33 26.63 -62.45 7.84
C ALA A 33 25.66 -63.57 7.39
N GLN A 34 24.41 -63.20 7.11
CA GLN A 34 23.34 -64.11 6.70
C GLN A 34 22.84 -63.72 5.31
N SER A 35 22.77 -64.69 4.41
CA SER A 35 22.11 -64.55 3.10
C SER A 35 21.27 -65.80 2.85
N ASN A 36 20.17 -65.67 2.11
CA ASN A 36 19.32 -66.81 1.79
C ASN A 36 19.74 -67.45 0.45
N PRO A 37 20.17 -68.73 0.43
CA PRO A 37 20.69 -69.40 -0.76
C PRO A 37 19.64 -69.58 -1.87
N HIS A 38 18.34 -69.56 -1.54
CA HIS A 38 17.26 -69.68 -2.54
C HIS A 38 16.84 -68.35 -3.17
N TYR A 39 17.38 -67.25 -2.68
CA TYR A 39 16.93 -65.91 -3.02
C TYR A 39 17.89 -65.13 -3.88
N SER A 40 19.03 -65.71 -4.31
CA SER A 40 20.06 -64.95 -5.05
C SER A 40 20.50 -63.67 -4.31
N SER A 41 20.44 -63.68 -2.98
CA SER A 41 20.82 -62.55 -2.12
C SER A 41 22.32 -62.57 -1.81
N SER A 42 22.92 -61.42 -1.51
CA SER A 42 24.34 -61.31 -1.17
C SER A 42 24.54 -60.45 0.10
N ALA A 43 25.29 -60.98 1.07
CA ALA A 43 25.62 -60.27 2.31
C ALA A 43 27.14 -60.22 2.51
N ILE A 44 27.68 -59.03 2.78
CA ILE A 44 29.11 -58.78 2.98
C ILE A 44 29.31 -57.97 4.27
N GLY A 45 30.28 -58.33 5.11
CA GLY A 45 30.62 -57.58 6.32
C GLY A 45 30.21 -58.26 7.63
N ILE A 46 29.96 -57.48 8.68
CA ILE A 46 29.75 -57.98 10.05
C ILE A 46 28.28 -57.83 10.45
N ASN A 47 27.65 -58.90 10.93
CA ASN A 47 26.24 -58.93 11.34
C ASN A 47 25.27 -58.42 10.27
N THR A 48 25.58 -58.65 8.99
CA THR A 48 24.73 -58.21 7.89
C THR A 48 23.71 -59.29 7.54
N ILE A 49 22.51 -58.89 7.12
CA ILE A 49 21.43 -59.80 6.77
C ILE A 49 20.88 -59.40 5.40
N ALA A 50 21.00 -60.28 4.41
CA ALA A 50 20.31 -60.16 3.11
C ALA A 50 19.20 -61.21 3.06
N GLY A 51 18.02 -60.84 3.57
CA GLY A 51 16.88 -61.75 3.77
C GLY A 51 15.88 -61.78 2.62
N GLY A 52 15.86 -60.76 1.76
CA GLY A 52 14.93 -60.64 0.64
C GLY A 52 15.39 -61.32 -0.65
N GLN A 53 14.45 -61.65 -1.53
CA GLN A 53 14.77 -62.14 -2.88
C GLN A 53 15.56 -61.10 -3.67
N ALA A 54 16.73 -61.46 -4.18
CA ALA A 54 17.69 -60.63 -4.90
C ALA A 54 18.15 -59.39 -4.12
N SER A 55 18.20 -59.47 -2.78
CA SER A 55 18.67 -58.36 -1.94
C SER A 55 20.19 -58.33 -1.74
N PHE A 56 20.72 -57.16 -1.42
CA PHE A 56 22.14 -56.95 -1.15
C PHE A 56 22.34 -56.20 0.17
N ALA A 57 23.19 -56.72 1.05
CA ALA A 57 23.57 -56.07 2.31
C ALA A 57 25.09 -55.98 2.46
N SER A 58 25.62 -54.80 2.80
CA SER A 58 27.06 -54.58 3.00
C SER A 58 27.34 -53.65 4.19
N GLY A 59 28.33 -54.00 5.01
CA GLY A 59 28.85 -53.13 6.08
C GLY A 59 28.77 -53.75 7.49
N PHE A 60 28.23 -53.01 8.45
CA PHE A 60 28.11 -53.45 9.86
C PHE A 60 26.65 -53.35 10.30
N LYS A 61 26.02 -54.46 10.72
CA LYS A 61 24.60 -54.50 11.09
C LYS A 61 23.68 -53.89 10.01
N ALA A 62 24.00 -54.15 8.74
CA ALA A 62 23.19 -53.75 7.59
C ALA A 62 22.19 -54.86 7.24
N ILE A 63 20.90 -54.51 7.16
CA ILE A 63 19.80 -55.45 6.95
C ILE A 63 19.06 -55.08 5.66
N ALA A 64 18.86 -56.05 4.76
CA ALA A 64 18.13 -55.92 3.49
C ALA A 64 17.10 -57.06 3.37
N ASN A 65 15.92 -56.86 3.96
CA ASN A 65 14.85 -57.86 4.01
C ASN A 65 13.85 -57.73 2.85
N GLY A 66 13.68 -56.53 2.31
CA GLY A 66 12.79 -56.32 1.16
C GLY A 66 13.24 -57.10 -0.08
N GLN A 67 12.30 -57.54 -0.91
CA GLN A 67 12.61 -58.09 -2.23
C GLN A 67 13.34 -57.02 -3.05
N GLN A 68 14.46 -57.36 -3.68
CA GLN A 68 15.32 -56.47 -4.48
C GLN A 68 15.84 -55.26 -3.69
N SER A 69 15.87 -55.33 -2.35
CA SER A 69 16.36 -54.22 -1.53
C SER A 69 17.89 -54.18 -1.46
N THR A 70 18.44 -53.01 -1.18
CA THR A 70 19.89 -52.79 -1.07
C THR A 70 20.22 -51.97 0.17
N SER A 71 21.13 -52.48 1.01
CA SER A 71 21.60 -51.81 2.23
C SER A 71 23.11 -51.74 2.27
N ILE A 72 23.69 -50.54 2.28
CA ILE A 72 25.15 -50.33 2.38
C ILE A 72 25.49 -49.34 3.49
N GLY A 73 26.18 -49.81 4.53
CA GLY A 73 26.64 -48.96 5.63
C GLY A 73 26.54 -49.56 7.04
N ASN A 74 26.24 -48.73 8.03
CA ASN A 74 26.36 -49.07 9.46
C ASN A 74 25.03 -48.91 10.22
N MET A 75 24.50 -49.99 10.79
CA MET A 75 23.22 -50.00 11.52
C MET A 75 22.08 -49.41 10.68
N ILE A 76 21.80 -50.07 9.57
CA ILE A 76 20.78 -49.64 8.59
C ILE A 76 19.85 -50.79 8.25
N GLN A 77 18.62 -50.49 7.85
CA GLN A 77 17.62 -51.50 7.55
C GLN A 77 16.75 -51.10 6.34
N ALA A 78 16.65 -51.98 5.35
CA ALA A 78 15.77 -51.85 4.19
C ALA A 78 14.76 -53.00 4.13
N ASP A 79 13.53 -52.72 4.55
CA ASP A 79 12.45 -53.72 4.61
C ASP A 79 11.46 -53.59 3.44
N GLY A 80 11.34 -52.41 2.83
CA GLY A 80 10.47 -52.21 1.67
C GLY A 80 10.97 -52.97 0.44
N ALA A 81 10.06 -53.49 -0.39
CA ALA A 81 10.43 -54.05 -1.68
C ALA A 81 11.06 -52.96 -2.56
N GLN A 82 12.22 -53.24 -3.17
CA GLN A 82 13.04 -52.31 -3.94
C GLN A 82 13.57 -51.11 -3.12
N ALA A 83 13.51 -51.19 -1.78
CA ALA A 83 14.04 -50.14 -0.92
C ALA A 83 15.58 -50.10 -0.99
N MET A 84 16.14 -48.89 -0.98
CA MET A 84 17.58 -48.67 -1.02
C MET A 84 18.02 -47.79 0.15
N ILE A 85 19.15 -48.10 0.76
CA ILE A 85 19.69 -47.32 1.87
C ILE A 85 21.21 -47.28 1.87
N PHE A 86 21.75 -46.07 1.97
CA PHE A 86 23.18 -45.80 2.03
C PHE A 86 23.49 -44.87 3.20
N GLY A 87 24.30 -45.34 4.15
CA GLY A 87 24.79 -44.50 5.24
C GLY A 87 24.76 -45.16 6.62
N SER A 88 24.24 -44.48 7.65
CA SER A 88 24.30 -44.99 9.02
C SER A 88 23.07 -44.65 9.85
N ASN A 89 22.68 -45.53 10.77
CA ASN A 89 21.61 -45.25 11.73
C ASN A 89 20.30 -44.82 11.03
N ALA A 90 19.83 -45.60 10.07
CA ALA A 90 18.74 -45.19 9.21
C ALA A 90 17.88 -46.38 8.75
N ASN A 91 16.67 -46.08 8.26
CA ASN A 91 15.68 -47.07 7.87
C ASN A 91 14.99 -46.68 6.56
N SER A 92 14.91 -47.61 5.61
CA SER A 92 14.10 -47.48 4.39
C SER A 92 13.00 -48.55 4.39
N PHE A 93 11.79 -48.15 4.79
CA PHE A 93 10.67 -49.06 4.99
C PHE A 93 9.62 -49.00 3.87
N GLY A 94 9.52 -47.88 3.15
CA GLY A 94 8.61 -47.78 2.01
C GLY A 94 9.08 -48.63 0.81
N SER A 95 8.14 -49.15 0.02
CA SER A 95 8.46 -49.84 -1.23
C SER A 95 9.01 -48.84 -2.25
N GLY A 96 10.17 -49.14 -2.84
CA GLY A 96 10.88 -48.23 -3.74
C GLY A 96 11.42 -46.98 -3.02
N ALA A 97 11.41 -46.95 -1.69
CA ALA A 97 11.93 -45.83 -0.92
C ALA A 97 13.46 -45.86 -0.87
N MET A 98 14.08 -44.68 -0.90
CA MET A 98 15.52 -44.51 -0.81
C MET A 98 15.88 -43.61 0.38
N VAL A 99 16.94 -43.99 1.09
CA VAL A 99 17.55 -43.16 2.13
C VAL A 99 19.04 -42.98 1.88
N VAL A 100 19.52 -41.74 1.95
CA VAL A 100 20.94 -41.42 1.92
C VAL A 100 21.29 -40.54 3.11
N GLY A 101 22.23 -41.00 3.94
CA GLY A 101 22.82 -40.19 5.00
C GLY A 101 22.80 -40.87 6.36
N LYS A 102 22.71 -40.07 7.42
CA LYS A 102 22.98 -40.54 8.79
C LYS A 102 21.90 -40.07 9.76
N GLY A 103 21.25 -40.98 10.46
CA GLY A 103 20.40 -40.63 11.61
C GLY A 103 21.21 -40.12 12.80
N PHE A 104 20.53 -39.51 13.77
CA PHE A 104 21.16 -38.99 14.98
C PHE A 104 21.87 -40.11 15.79
N GLY A 105 21.22 -41.28 15.91
CA GLY A 105 21.68 -42.39 16.73
C GLY A 105 21.03 -43.71 16.35
N SER A 106 21.42 -44.80 17.02
CA SER A 106 21.06 -46.17 16.63
C SER A 106 19.75 -46.67 17.26
N GLU A 107 19.19 -45.90 18.21
CA GLU A 107 17.92 -46.22 18.85
C GLU A 107 16.73 -46.00 17.90
N SER A 108 15.61 -46.69 18.14
CA SER A 108 14.45 -46.68 17.22
C SER A 108 13.88 -45.28 16.92
N GLY A 109 14.01 -44.34 17.86
CA GLY A 109 13.57 -42.95 17.71
C GLY A 109 14.63 -42.00 17.18
N GLU A 110 15.86 -42.45 16.95
CA GLU A 110 17.00 -41.61 16.56
C GLU A 110 17.46 -41.85 15.12
N ARG A 111 16.78 -42.75 14.40
CA ARG A 111 17.14 -43.15 13.04
C ARG A 111 16.41 -42.32 12.00
N LEU A 112 17.12 -41.87 10.98
CA LEU A 112 16.51 -41.27 9.80
C LEU A 112 15.67 -42.33 9.08
N THR A 113 14.36 -42.15 9.06
CA THR A 113 13.42 -43.19 8.62
C THR A 113 12.55 -42.70 7.47
N ASN A 114 12.65 -43.38 6.33
CA ASN A 114 11.75 -43.17 5.19
C ASN A 114 10.77 -44.35 5.06
N ASN A 115 9.52 -44.13 5.45
CA ASN A 115 8.43 -45.08 5.32
C ASN A 115 7.46 -44.75 4.17
N ILE A 116 7.87 -43.87 3.26
CA ILE A 116 7.03 -43.38 2.17
C ILE A 116 7.43 -44.07 0.88
N ASP A 117 6.49 -44.75 0.24
CA ASP A 117 6.74 -45.47 -1.01
C ASP A 117 7.23 -44.54 -2.14
N ASN A 118 8.11 -45.05 -2.98
CA ASN A 118 8.63 -44.41 -4.20
C ASN A 118 9.16 -42.98 -3.94
N SER A 119 9.92 -42.81 -2.87
CA SER A 119 10.44 -41.51 -2.41
C SER A 119 11.93 -41.57 -2.11
N LEU A 120 12.60 -40.41 -2.09
CA LEU A 120 13.99 -40.27 -1.66
C LEU A 120 14.07 -39.35 -0.45
N MET A 121 14.81 -39.78 0.57
CA MET A 121 15.07 -39.03 1.79
C MET A 121 16.57 -38.87 2.02
N ILE A 122 17.02 -37.63 2.23
CA ILE A 122 18.41 -37.30 2.53
C ILE A 122 18.47 -36.46 3.80
N GLY A 123 19.35 -36.85 4.72
CA GLY A 123 19.56 -36.14 5.98
C GLY A 123 20.82 -36.61 6.69
N PHE A 124 21.43 -35.73 7.48
CA PHE A 124 22.65 -36.03 8.22
C PHE A 124 22.52 -35.58 9.67
N ASN A 125 22.85 -36.49 10.58
CA ASN A 125 22.83 -36.29 12.02
C ASN A 125 21.48 -35.77 12.55
N SER A 126 20.38 -36.24 11.97
CA SER A 126 19.02 -35.86 12.35
C SER A 126 18.05 -37.00 12.08
N ILE A 127 16.93 -36.99 12.80
CA ILE A 127 15.76 -37.85 12.52
C ILE A 127 14.87 -37.25 11.44
N HIS A 128 15.04 -35.96 11.16
CA HIS A 128 14.31 -35.20 10.17
C HIS A 128 15.13 -35.07 8.89
N PRO A 129 14.50 -35.21 7.70
CA PRO A 129 15.21 -35.07 6.45
C PRO A 129 15.53 -33.60 6.15
N THR A 130 16.73 -33.37 5.62
CA THR A 130 17.10 -32.08 5.03
C THR A 130 16.45 -31.93 3.65
N LEU A 131 16.43 -33.01 2.85
CA LEU A 131 15.87 -33.06 1.51
C LEU A 131 14.97 -34.29 1.36
N PHE A 132 13.80 -34.09 0.78
CA PHE A 132 12.85 -35.15 0.45
C PHE A 132 12.34 -34.98 -0.98
N ILE A 133 12.19 -36.10 -1.71
CA ILE A 133 11.61 -36.13 -3.05
C ILE A 133 10.46 -37.13 -3.05
N SER A 134 9.25 -36.66 -3.37
CA SER A 134 8.04 -37.49 -3.40
C SER A 134 7.92 -38.30 -4.69
N SER A 135 7.02 -39.28 -4.67
CA SER A 135 6.55 -39.95 -5.88
C SER A 135 5.83 -38.96 -6.81
N SER A 136 5.79 -39.31 -8.10
CA SER A 136 5.00 -38.57 -9.09
C SER A 136 3.54 -39.01 -9.06
N PRO A 137 2.57 -38.09 -9.14
CA PRO A 137 1.14 -38.45 -9.16
C PRO A 137 0.70 -39.10 -10.48
N SER A 138 1.49 -39.05 -11.55
CA SER A 138 1.19 -39.65 -12.85
C SER A 138 2.44 -39.97 -13.67
N LYS A 139 2.31 -40.81 -14.70
CA LYS A 139 3.41 -41.17 -15.61
C LYS A 139 4.07 -39.98 -16.32
N LEU A 140 3.33 -38.88 -16.52
CA LEU A 140 3.78 -37.70 -17.28
C LEU A 140 4.08 -36.50 -16.39
N SER A 141 4.07 -36.67 -15.06
CA SER A 141 4.45 -35.64 -14.11
C SER A 141 5.75 -36.00 -13.39
N THR A 142 6.31 -35.04 -12.65
CA THR A 142 7.41 -35.28 -11.70
C THR A 142 6.88 -35.28 -10.26
N GLY A 143 7.68 -35.80 -9.33
CA GLY A 143 7.45 -35.62 -7.89
C GLY A 143 7.59 -34.17 -7.43
N LYS A 144 7.55 -33.97 -6.12
CA LYS A 144 7.78 -32.68 -5.46
C LYS A 144 9.02 -32.75 -4.57
N VAL A 145 9.67 -31.62 -4.36
CA VAL A 145 10.86 -31.49 -3.52
C VAL A 145 10.50 -30.76 -2.23
N GLY A 146 10.86 -31.34 -1.09
CA GLY A 146 10.78 -30.74 0.24
C GLY A 146 12.18 -30.46 0.80
N ILE A 147 12.39 -29.28 1.39
CA ILE A 147 13.63 -28.91 2.09
C ILE A 147 13.26 -28.45 3.51
N GLY A 148 14.00 -28.94 4.52
CA GLY A 148 13.79 -28.58 5.93
C GLY A 148 12.64 -29.34 6.58
N ASN A 149 12.76 -30.67 6.71
CA ASN A 149 11.76 -31.52 7.37
C ASN A 149 10.36 -31.55 6.69
N VAL A 150 10.33 -31.56 5.35
CA VAL A 150 9.09 -31.61 4.57
C VAL A 150 8.93 -32.96 3.87
N THR A 151 8.16 -33.88 4.46
CA THR A 151 7.88 -35.21 3.87
C THR A 151 6.59 -35.28 3.06
N ASN A 152 5.77 -34.22 3.09
CA ASN A 152 4.60 -34.06 2.21
C ASN A 152 4.59 -32.65 1.58
N PRO A 153 5.41 -32.41 0.53
CA PRO A 153 5.50 -31.09 -0.09
C PRO A 153 4.17 -30.63 -0.70
N GLN A 154 3.78 -29.39 -0.43
CA GLN A 154 2.52 -28.83 -0.96
C GLN A 154 2.71 -28.23 -2.36
N ALA A 155 3.89 -27.65 -2.62
CA ALA A 155 4.29 -27.12 -3.93
C ALA A 155 5.41 -27.96 -4.58
N LYS A 156 5.77 -27.64 -5.83
CA LYS A 156 6.87 -28.33 -6.54
C LYS A 156 8.19 -28.26 -5.80
N LEU A 157 8.46 -27.11 -5.19
CA LEU A 157 9.50 -26.89 -4.20
C LEU A 157 8.83 -26.32 -2.95
N HIS A 158 8.94 -27.01 -1.82
CA HIS A 158 8.47 -26.55 -0.52
C HIS A 158 9.67 -26.47 0.42
N ILE A 159 10.03 -25.26 0.84
CA ILE A 159 11.08 -25.01 1.82
C ILE A 159 10.41 -24.60 3.13
N LEU A 160 10.70 -25.32 4.20
CA LEU A 160 10.26 -25.02 5.55
C LEU A 160 11.48 -24.61 6.38
N THR A 161 11.33 -23.52 7.13
CA THR A 161 12.36 -22.97 8.02
C THR A 161 11.93 -23.22 9.46
N GLU A 162 12.84 -23.72 10.29
CA GLU A 162 12.52 -24.03 11.69
C GLU A 162 12.55 -22.78 12.57
N HIS A 163 11.88 -22.84 13.72
CA HIS A 163 11.78 -21.69 14.62
C HIS A 163 13.15 -21.28 15.15
N GLY A 164 13.60 -20.07 14.85
CA GLY A 164 14.92 -19.54 15.24
C GLY A 164 15.97 -19.57 14.12
N GLU A 165 15.66 -20.17 12.97
CA GLU A 165 16.45 -19.99 11.75
C GLU A 165 16.02 -18.70 11.05
N HIS A 166 16.98 -17.85 10.69
CA HIS A 166 16.70 -16.49 10.21
C HIS A 166 16.36 -16.40 8.71
N GLU A 167 16.72 -17.40 7.92
CA GLU A 167 16.72 -17.31 6.44
C GLU A 167 16.12 -18.56 5.80
N GLY A 168 15.00 -18.41 5.10
CA GLY A 168 14.36 -19.53 4.38
C GLY A 168 14.89 -19.78 2.98
N LEU A 169 15.31 -18.75 2.25
CA LEU A 169 15.93 -18.87 0.94
C LEU A 169 16.93 -17.74 0.74
N PHE A 170 18.22 -18.11 0.62
CA PHE A 170 19.30 -17.18 0.33
C PHE A 170 19.91 -17.52 -1.03
N ILE A 171 19.83 -16.58 -1.98
CA ILE A 171 20.39 -16.73 -3.34
C ILE A 171 21.55 -15.75 -3.47
N GLU A 172 22.77 -16.28 -3.42
CA GLU A 172 23.99 -15.50 -3.57
C GLU A 172 24.76 -15.85 -4.84
N GLN A 173 25.37 -14.83 -5.44
CA GLN A 173 26.37 -15.01 -6.49
C GLN A 173 27.75 -14.69 -5.92
N VAL A 174 28.77 -15.37 -6.44
CA VAL A 174 30.18 -15.10 -6.14
C VAL A 174 30.47 -13.59 -6.24
N ASN A 175 30.98 -13.01 -5.16
CA ASN A 175 31.31 -11.58 -4.99
C ASN A 175 30.11 -10.61 -4.91
N PHE A 176 28.90 -11.05 -4.57
CA PHE A 176 27.72 -10.19 -4.30
C PHE A 176 27.33 -9.22 -5.43
N ARG A 177 27.66 -9.55 -6.69
CA ARG A 177 27.42 -8.65 -7.82
C ARG A 177 25.97 -8.66 -8.28
N ARG A 178 25.39 -9.84 -8.47
CA ARG A 178 24.04 -10.00 -8.99
C ARG A 178 23.42 -11.34 -8.62
N SER A 179 22.25 -11.32 -8.00
CA SER A 179 21.46 -12.53 -7.74
C SER A 179 20.10 -12.41 -8.42
N ASP A 180 19.72 -13.42 -9.19
CA ASP A 180 18.49 -13.42 -9.98
C ASP A 180 17.56 -14.56 -9.54
N PHE A 181 16.27 -14.24 -9.33
CA PHE A 181 15.20 -15.21 -9.17
C PHE A 181 14.14 -14.97 -10.25
N TYR A 182 14.14 -15.81 -11.29
CA TYR A 182 13.24 -15.70 -12.43
C TYR A 182 11.92 -16.46 -12.19
N LEU A 183 10.82 -15.87 -12.64
CA LEU A 183 9.45 -16.37 -12.49
C LEU A 183 8.82 -16.64 -13.86
N GLY A 184 8.88 -17.90 -14.31
CA GLY A 184 8.31 -18.33 -15.59
C GLY A 184 9.23 -18.10 -16.79
N ASP A 185 9.74 -16.89 -16.96
CA ASP A 185 10.70 -16.53 -18.01
C ASP A 185 11.79 -15.56 -17.50
N LYS A 186 12.64 -15.06 -18.41
CA LYS A 186 13.73 -14.13 -18.07
C LYS A 186 13.29 -12.66 -17.94
N GLU A 187 12.04 -12.36 -18.27
CA GLU A 187 11.47 -11.01 -18.25
C GLU A 187 10.69 -10.73 -16.96
N HIS A 188 10.39 -11.77 -16.18
CA HIS A 188 9.70 -11.67 -14.90
C HIS A 188 10.58 -12.24 -13.78
N GLY A 189 10.84 -11.46 -12.73
CA GLY A 189 11.70 -11.92 -11.65
C GLY A 189 12.03 -10.88 -10.59
N ILE A 190 12.80 -11.30 -9.59
CA ILE A 190 13.35 -10.46 -8.54
C ILE A 190 14.87 -10.53 -8.64
N ILE A 191 15.51 -9.38 -8.77
CA ILE A 191 16.95 -9.28 -8.95
C ILE A 191 17.54 -8.34 -7.91
N SER A 192 18.66 -8.72 -7.32
CA SER A 192 19.52 -7.82 -6.55
C SER A 192 20.77 -7.52 -7.36
N MET A 193 21.13 -6.24 -7.48
CA MET A 193 22.33 -5.78 -8.19
C MET A 193 23.07 -4.74 -7.34
N ASP A 194 24.40 -4.86 -7.34
CA ASP A 194 25.27 -3.87 -6.69
C ASP A 194 25.01 -2.45 -7.26
N GLY A 195 24.91 -1.47 -6.37
CA GLY A 195 24.57 -0.08 -6.70
C GLY A 195 23.13 0.20 -7.14
N CYS A 196 22.31 -0.82 -7.41
CA CYS A 196 20.93 -0.65 -7.91
C CYS A 196 19.85 -1.09 -6.91
N GLY A 197 20.21 -1.88 -5.90
CA GLY A 197 19.27 -2.40 -4.89
C GLY A 197 18.45 -3.57 -5.43
N LEU A 198 17.21 -3.71 -4.91
CA LEU A 198 16.27 -4.76 -5.29
C LEU A 198 15.38 -4.29 -6.45
N VAL A 199 15.40 -5.04 -7.55
CA VAL A 199 14.68 -4.76 -8.79
C VAL A 199 13.64 -5.85 -9.02
N PHE A 200 12.40 -5.44 -9.20
CA PHE A 200 11.34 -6.30 -9.72
C PHE A 200 11.31 -6.14 -11.25
N LEU A 201 11.40 -7.24 -11.97
CA LEU A 201 11.26 -7.31 -13.43
C LEU A 201 9.86 -7.80 -13.79
N SER A 202 9.22 -7.13 -14.75
CA SER A 202 7.98 -7.57 -15.37
C SER A 202 7.94 -7.05 -16.81
N ALA A 203 7.60 -7.92 -17.77
CA ALA A 203 7.38 -7.51 -19.16
C ALA A 203 6.10 -6.70 -19.36
N LYS A 204 5.18 -6.75 -18.38
CA LYS A 204 3.85 -6.13 -18.43
C LYS A 204 3.51 -5.43 -17.10
N ASN A 205 2.28 -5.58 -16.64
CA ASN A 205 1.72 -4.86 -15.50
C ASN A 205 2.17 -5.49 -14.17
N TYR A 206 2.27 -4.66 -13.14
CA TYR A 206 2.19 -5.12 -11.75
C TYR A 206 0.72 -5.07 -11.33
N ILE A 207 0.14 -6.23 -11.02
CA ILE A 207 -1.27 -6.36 -10.66
C ILE A 207 -1.36 -6.84 -9.21
N PHE A 208 -1.99 -6.04 -8.36
CA PHE A 208 -2.28 -6.37 -6.97
C PHE A 208 -3.79 -6.61 -6.82
N ASN A 209 -4.24 -7.83 -7.15
CA ASN A 209 -5.65 -8.21 -7.04
C ASN A 209 -6.02 -8.43 -5.57
N ASP A 210 -6.82 -7.54 -5.00
CA ASP A 210 -7.38 -7.60 -3.64
C ASP A 210 -6.39 -7.39 -2.46
N GLY A 211 -5.38 -6.54 -2.66
CA GLY A 211 -4.42 -6.16 -1.61
C GLY A 211 -4.12 -4.66 -1.60
N ARG A 212 -3.79 -4.13 -0.43
CA ARG A 212 -3.31 -2.75 -0.27
C ARG A 212 -1.78 -2.73 -0.34
N MET A 213 -1.23 -1.77 -1.08
CA MET A 213 0.21 -1.55 -1.24
C MET A 213 0.69 -0.47 -0.28
N GLY A 214 1.48 -0.87 0.71
CA GLY A 214 2.16 0.06 1.63
C GLY A 214 3.59 0.33 1.18
N ILE A 215 3.98 1.59 1.03
CA ILE A 215 5.38 2.01 0.89
C ILE A 215 5.77 2.71 2.18
N ASN A 216 6.74 2.12 2.91
CA ASN A 216 7.16 2.55 4.24
C ASN A 216 6.05 2.49 5.32
N THR A 217 5.04 1.64 5.13
CA THR A 217 4.00 1.35 6.14
C THR A 217 3.64 -0.14 6.08
N LEU A 218 3.45 -0.77 7.24
CA LEU A 218 3.06 -2.18 7.34
C LEU A 218 1.54 -2.39 7.33
N ASN A 219 0.76 -1.34 7.59
CA ASN A 219 -0.70 -1.39 7.70
C ASN A 219 -1.32 -0.29 6.81
N PRO A 220 -1.29 -0.46 5.48
CA PRO A 220 -1.83 0.52 4.55
C PRO A 220 -3.34 0.74 4.78
N SER A 221 -3.75 2.01 4.85
CA SER A 221 -5.13 2.43 5.11
C SER A 221 -6.02 2.47 3.86
N CYS A 222 -5.40 2.54 2.67
CA CYS A 222 -6.02 2.54 1.36
C CYS A 222 -5.24 1.66 0.36
N GLU A 223 -5.67 1.55 -0.90
CA GLU A 223 -5.06 0.68 -1.91
C GLU A 223 -3.59 0.98 -2.19
N LEU A 224 -3.18 2.25 -2.13
CA LEU A 224 -1.78 2.69 -2.20
C LEU A 224 -1.52 3.71 -1.09
N ASP A 225 -0.80 3.30 -0.06
CA ASP A 225 -0.45 4.13 1.10
C ASP A 225 1.07 4.34 1.14
N VAL A 226 1.51 5.58 0.96
CA VAL A 226 2.93 5.95 0.91
C VAL A 226 3.27 6.85 2.09
N GLN A 227 3.98 6.30 3.09
CA GLN A 227 4.50 7.08 4.21
C GLN A 227 5.80 7.81 3.81
N GLY A 228 5.66 8.83 2.97
CA GLY A 228 6.78 9.60 2.42
C GLY A 228 6.35 10.59 1.34
N ARG A 229 7.34 11.14 0.61
CA ARG A 229 7.08 12.02 -0.55
C ARG A 229 7.08 11.19 -1.83
N ILE A 230 6.08 11.40 -2.68
CA ILE A 230 6.04 10.86 -4.05
C ILE A 230 6.62 11.90 -4.99
N PHE A 231 7.69 11.55 -5.71
CA PHE A 231 8.22 12.36 -6.82
C PHE A 231 7.85 11.70 -8.13
N SER A 232 7.07 12.39 -8.97
CA SER A 232 6.68 11.91 -10.30
C SER A 232 6.87 13.01 -11.33
N ARG A 233 7.40 12.66 -12.51
CA ARG A 233 7.56 13.58 -13.64
C ARG A 233 6.23 13.88 -14.34
N GLN A 234 5.31 12.91 -14.33
CA GLN A 234 4.02 12.99 -15.00
C GLN A 234 2.97 12.26 -14.15
N PHE A 235 2.53 12.89 -13.06
CA PHE A 235 1.48 12.35 -12.22
C PHE A 235 0.10 12.68 -12.82
N LYS A 236 -0.67 11.66 -13.19
CA LYS A 236 -2.04 11.80 -13.70
C LYS A 236 -2.99 11.14 -12.71
N LEU A 237 -3.87 11.92 -12.10
CA LEU A 237 -5.02 11.42 -11.36
C LEU A 237 -6.16 11.20 -12.36
N TYR A 238 -6.65 9.96 -12.44
CA TYR A 238 -7.79 9.60 -13.28
C TYR A 238 -9.06 9.64 -12.44
N ASP A 239 -10.00 10.48 -12.82
CA ASP A 239 -11.37 10.46 -12.32
C ASP A 239 -12.27 10.12 -13.51
N SER A 240 -12.91 8.94 -13.44
CA SER A 240 -13.74 8.42 -14.53
C SER A 240 -14.97 9.26 -14.81
N ASP A 241 -15.46 10.00 -13.82
CA ASP A 241 -16.64 10.84 -13.97
C ASP A 241 -16.29 12.21 -14.58
N LEU A 242 -15.08 12.70 -14.31
CA LEU A 242 -14.59 13.97 -14.85
C LEU A 242 -14.15 13.92 -16.31
N TYR A 243 -13.74 12.77 -16.86
CA TYR A 243 -13.30 12.66 -18.27
C TYR A 243 -14.43 12.90 -19.30
N LYS A 244 -15.70 12.94 -18.85
CA LYS A 244 -16.84 13.28 -19.71
C LYS A 244 -16.93 14.78 -20.00
N GLU A 245 -16.31 15.62 -19.18
CA GLU A 245 -16.27 17.06 -19.33
C GLU A 245 -14.82 17.47 -19.59
N ASN A 246 -14.52 18.13 -20.71
CA ASN A 246 -13.16 18.46 -21.12
C ASN A 246 -12.43 19.31 -20.04
N ILE A 247 -11.62 18.68 -19.18
CA ILE A 247 -10.99 19.28 -17.97
C ILE A 247 -9.72 20.13 -18.24
N GLU A 248 -9.50 20.59 -19.47
CA GLU A 248 -8.38 21.49 -19.77
C GLU A 248 -8.51 22.78 -18.95
N GLY A 249 -7.50 23.07 -18.11
CA GLY A 249 -7.47 24.26 -17.25
C GLY A 249 -7.97 24.06 -15.80
N TRP A 250 -8.40 22.87 -15.39
CA TRP A 250 -8.80 22.61 -14.00
C TRP A 250 -7.63 22.64 -13.01
N VAL A 251 -7.87 23.08 -11.78
CA VAL A 251 -6.86 23.13 -10.69
C VAL A 251 -7.10 22.04 -9.66
N LEU A 252 -6.03 21.46 -9.12
CA LEU A 252 -6.11 20.48 -8.04
C LEU A 252 -6.20 21.19 -6.68
N ARG A 253 -7.24 20.90 -5.90
CA ARG A 253 -7.42 21.42 -4.53
C ARG A 253 -7.42 20.30 -3.51
N SER A 254 -7.12 20.62 -2.26
CA SER A 254 -7.31 19.74 -1.11
C SER A 254 -8.49 20.21 -0.27
N ASP A 255 -9.29 19.28 0.23
CA ASP A 255 -10.24 19.56 1.30
C ASP A 255 -9.53 19.64 2.67
N LYS A 256 -10.29 19.85 3.75
CA LYS A 256 -9.77 19.89 5.13
C LYS A 256 -9.28 18.53 5.64
N GLN A 257 -9.60 17.44 4.96
CA GLN A 257 -9.18 16.07 5.25
C GLN A 257 -7.92 15.65 4.46
N GLY A 258 -7.45 16.48 3.52
CA GLY A 258 -6.29 16.15 2.68
C GLY A 258 -6.65 15.45 1.37
N ASN A 259 -7.94 15.26 1.07
CA ASN A 259 -8.35 14.64 -0.19
C ASN A 259 -8.18 15.62 -1.34
N ALA A 260 -7.45 15.19 -2.37
CA ALA A 260 -7.26 15.97 -3.57
C ALA A 260 -8.45 15.80 -4.52
N PHE A 261 -9.01 16.91 -5.02
CA PHE A 261 -10.09 16.91 -6.01
C PHE A 261 -9.86 18.02 -7.05
N TRP A 262 -10.29 17.77 -8.29
CA TRP A 262 -10.19 18.77 -9.36
C TRP A 262 -11.32 19.79 -9.22
N THR A 263 -11.02 21.06 -9.42
CA THR A 263 -12.00 22.15 -9.43
C THR A 263 -11.86 22.99 -10.70
N ASN A 264 -12.98 23.31 -11.33
CA ASN A 264 -13.01 24.27 -12.43
C ASN A 264 -12.72 25.68 -11.89
N PRO A 265 -11.70 26.40 -12.41
CA PRO A 265 -11.39 27.75 -11.96
C PRO A 265 -12.54 28.74 -12.13
N SER A 266 -13.46 28.50 -13.07
CA SER A 266 -14.60 29.39 -13.29
C SER A 266 -15.61 29.39 -12.14
N VAL A 267 -15.60 28.37 -11.27
CA VAL A 267 -16.42 28.34 -10.04
C VAL A 267 -15.65 28.87 -8.81
N LEU A 268 -14.39 29.30 -9.01
CA LEU A 268 -13.57 29.95 -7.98
C LEU A 268 -13.68 31.48 -8.02
N ALA A 269 -14.30 32.05 -9.06
CA ALA A 269 -14.80 33.40 -8.97
C ALA A 269 -15.96 33.36 -7.97
N ASP A 270 -15.82 34.04 -6.84
CA ASP A 270 -16.94 34.22 -5.90
C ASP A 270 -18.06 35.09 -6.50
N ASP A 271 -17.83 35.65 -7.69
CA ASP A 271 -18.65 36.64 -8.41
C ASP A 271 -19.02 37.85 -7.54
N ASP A 272 -18.50 37.95 -6.32
CA ASP A 272 -18.84 38.96 -5.33
C ASP A 272 -18.28 40.32 -5.73
N TRP A 273 -17.12 40.36 -6.38
CA TRP A 273 -16.55 41.60 -6.89
C TRP A 273 -16.11 41.48 -8.35
N THR A 274 -16.66 42.36 -9.19
CA THR A 274 -16.25 42.49 -10.58
C THR A 274 -15.11 43.52 -10.68
N ILE A 275 -13.99 43.10 -11.29
CA ILE A 275 -12.88 44.00 -11.63
C ILE A 275 -12.99 44.35 -13.12
N SER A 276 -13.05 45.65 -13.44
CA SER A 276 -13.04 46.15 -14.82
C SER A 276 -12.08 47.32 -14.97
N GLY A 277 -10.94 47.09 -15.63
CA GLY A 277 -9.84 48.05 -15.68
C GLY A 277 -9.29 48.29 -14.28
N ASN A 278 -9.32 49.55 -13.82
CA ASN A 278 -8.89 49.94 -12.48
C ASN A 278 -10.03 49.99 -11.45
N ASN A 279 -11.25 49.59 -11.84
CA ASN A 279 -12.42 49.67 -10.98
C ASN A 279 -12.74 48.30 -10.37
N ILE A 280 -13.14 48.29 -9.10
CA ILE A 280 -13.75 47.15 -8.42
C ILE A 280 -15.19 47.53 -8.04
N TYR A 281 -16.17 46.70 -8.40
CA TYR A 281 -17.58 46.99 -8.12
C TYR A 281 -18.40 45.70 -7.97
N ARG A 282 -19.53 45.81 -7.25
CA ARG A 282 -20.57 44.78 -7.18
C ARG A 282 -21.71 45.17 -8.12
N LEU A 283 -22.01 44.34 -9.13
CA LEU A 283 -23.04 44.65 -10.13
C LEU A 283 -24.47 44.54 -9.56
N ASP A 284 -24.74 43.55 -8.70
CA ASP A 284 -26.06 43.33 -8.10
C ASP A 284 -25.98 43.00 -6.60
N GLY A 285 -27.02 43.27 -5.82
CA GLY A 285 -27.03 43.09 -4.36
C GLY A 285 -26.61 44.33 -3.56
N TYR A 286 -26.15 44.11 -2.32
CA TYR A 286 -25.85 45.13 -1.31
C TYR A 286 -24.48 44.89 -0.67
N VAL A 287 -23.76 45.95 -0.30
CA VAL A 287 -22.47 45.88 0.40
C VAL A 287 -22.67 46.25 1.88
N GLY A 288 -22.36 45.32 2.79
CA GLY A 288 -22.37 45.55 4.23
C GLY A 288 -20.95 45.59 4.80
N ILE A 289 -20.60 46.66 5.51
CA ILE A 289 -19.32 46.79 6.23
C ILE A 289 -19.60 46.72 7.73
N GLY A 290 -19.14 45.65 8.39
CA GLY A 290 -19.40 45.41 9.81
C GLY A 290 -20.86 45.01 10.14
N THR A 291 -21.67 44.71 9.12
CA THR A 291 -23.06 44.27 9.24
C THR A 291 -23.47 43.39 8.06
N SER A 292 -24.40 42.45 8.30
CA SER A 292 -25.13 41.70 7.26
C SER A 292 -26.49 42.31 6.93
N GLU A 293 -26.99 43.22 7.75
CA GLU A 293 -28.27 43.90 7.57
C GLU A 293 -28.06 45.20 6.81
N THR A 294 -28.50 45.25 5.55
CA THR A 294 -28.29 46.40 4.65
C THR A 294 -29.51 47.30 4.52
N TYR A 295 -30.65 46.92 5.08
CA TYR A 295 -31.91 47.67 5.10
C TYR A 295 -32.36 48.23 3.73
N GLY A 296 -32.02 47.54 2.64
CA GLY A 296 -32.32 47.98 1.27
C GLY A 296 -31.38 49.05 0.70
N TYR A 297 -30.37 49.50 1.47
CA TYR A 297 -29.33 50.42 0.99
C TYR A 297 -28.22 49.68 0.26
N LYS A 298 -27.79 50.21 -0.89
CA LYS A 298 -26.67 49.66 -1.69
C LYS A 298 -25.36 49.56 -0.92
N LEU A 299 -25.13 50.45 0.04
CA LEU A 299 -24.01 50.41 0.98
C LEU A 299 -24.53 50.65 2.40
N ALA A 300 -24.28 49.73 3.33
CA ALA A 300 -24.57 49.87 4.75
C ALA A 300 -23.29 49.68 5.57
N VAL A 301 -23.03 50.60 6.50
CA VAL A 301 -21.82 50.59 7.33
C VAL A 301 -22.22 50.66 8.80
N ASN A 302 -21.87 49.64 9.57
CA ASN A 302 -22.01 49.66 11.03
C ASN A 302 -20.72 50.23 11.64
N GLY A 303 -20.60 51.55 11.62
CA GLY A 303 -19.42 52.28 12.08
C GLY A 303 -19.30 53.66 11.44
N ALA A 304 -18.23 54.38 11.78
CA ALA A 304 -17.93 55.68 11.18
C ALA A 304 -17.24 55.52 9.83
N ILE A 305 -17.53 56.45 8.90
CA ILE A 305 -16.86 56.56 7.61
C ILE A 305 -15.99 57.81 7.63
N ILE A 306 -14.72 57.67 7.25
CA ILE A 306 -13.81 58.80 6.99
C ILE A 306 -13.56 58.89 5.49
N CYS A 307 -13.72 60.08 4.92
CA CYS A 307 -13.43 60.36 3.51
C CYS A 307 -12.92 61.80 3.37
N GLU A 308 -12.14 62.07 2.32
CA GLU A 308 -11.68 63.43 2.01
C GLU A 308 -12.82 64.28 1.44
N GLU A 309 -13.69 63.68 0.63
CA GLU A 309 -14.84 64.35 0.01
C GLU A 309 -16.00 63.37 -0.22
N VAL A 310 -17.24 63.87 -0.07
CA VAL A 310 -18.46 63.16 -0.46
C VAL A 310 -19.34 64.08 -1.30
N THR A 311 -19.64 63.68 -2.54
CA THR A 311 -20.58 64.39 -3.42
C THR A 311 -21.94 63.71 -3.39
N VAL A 312 -22.96 64.35 -2.84
CA VAL A 312 -24.35 63.86 -2.87
C VAL A 312 -25.12 64.55 -3.98
N LYS A 313 -25.49 63.80 -5.02
CA LYS A 313 -26.33 64.29 -6.12
C LYS A 313 -27.76 63.80 -5.94
N ILE A 314 -28.60 64.65 -5.35
CA ILE A 314 -30.05 64.43 -5.31
C ILE A 314 -30.67 64.77 -6.67
N ARG A 315 -31.84 64.18 -6.96
CA ARG A 315 -32.59 64.45 -8.20
C ARG A 315 -33.52 65.67 -8.12
N GLU A 316 -33.73 66.19 -6.91
CA GLU A 316 -34.57 67.35 -6.64
C GLU A 316 -33.85 68.64 -7.05
N ASP A 317 -34.61 69.63 -7.49
CA ASP A 317 -34.10 70.96 -7.82
C ASP A 317 -33.59 71.68 -6.56
N TRP A 318 -32.54 72.48 -6.72
CA TRP A 318 -32.04 73.35 -5.66
C TRP A 318 -33.02 74.52 -5.43
N PRO A 319 -33.08 75.05 -4.20
CA PRO A 319 -34.18 75.89 -3.76
C PRO A 319 -34.20 77.31 -4.33
N ASP A 320 -33.33 77.64 -5.29
CA ASP A 320 -33.22 78.94 -5.97
C ASP A 320 -34.58 79.52 -6.42
N TYR A 321 -35.59 78.68 -6.65
CA TYR A 321 -36.99 79.08 -6.89
C TYR A 321 -37.59 79.97 -5.79
N VAL A 322 -37.02 79.99 -4.57
CA VAL A 322 -37.43 80.89 -3.48
C VAL A 322 -37.29 82.36 -3.89
N PHE A 323 -36.35 82.67 -4.79
CA PHE A 323 -36.13 84.02 -5.30
C PHE A 323 -36.93 84.36 -6.57
N GLU A 324 -37.69 83.41 -7.13
CA GLU A 324 -38.47 83.64 -8.34
C GLU A 324 -39.71 84.52 -8.09
N GLU A 325 -40.14 85.23 -9.13
CA GLU A 325 -41.33 86.09 -9.08
C GLU A 325 -42.58 85.22 -8.92
N GLY A 326 -43.26 85.37 -7.78
CA GLY A 326 -44.43 84.57 -7.41
C GLY A 326 -44.22 83.61 -6.24
N TYR A 327 -43.01 83.52 -5.68
CA TYR A 327 -42.78 82.73 -4.47
C TYR A 327 -43.58 83.27 -3.26
N GLU A 328 -44.48 82.45 -2.73
CA GLU A 328 -45.31 82.79 -1.57
C GLU A 328 -44.53 82.61 -0.26
N LEU A 329 -43.69 83.60 0.07
CA LEU A 329 -43.02 83.61 1.38
C LEU A 329 -44.06 83.77 2.50
N MET A 330 -44.09 82.78 3.40
CA MET A 330 -44.95 82.78 4.60
C MET A 330 -44.85 84.13 5.35
N PRO A 331 -45.96 84.71 5.83
CA PRO A 331 -45.89 85.90 6.67
C PRO A 331 -45.18 85.60 8.00
N ILE A 332 -44.34 86.53 8.48
CA ILE A 332 -43.54 86.33 9.70
C ILE A 332 -44.39 85.97 10.94
N THR A 333 -45.61 86.51 11.05
CA THR A 333 -46.56 86.18 12.12
C THR A 333 -47.10 84.76 12.03
N GLN A 334 -47.27 84.23 10.81
CA GLN A 334 -47.67 82.83 10.61
C GLN A 334 -46.50 81.89 10.94
N LEU A 335 -45.28 82.27 10.55
CA LEU A 335 -44.08 81.52 10.90
C LEU A 335 -43.86 81.46 12.42
N GLU A 336 -44.03 82.58 13.12
CA GLU A 336 -43.94 82.65 14.59
C GLU A 336 -44.96 81.72 15.27
N ASN A 337 -46.21 81.73 14.80
CA ASN A 337 -47.26 80.85 15.30
C ASN A 337 -46.92 79.38 15.03
N TYR A 338 -46.44 79.06 13.81
CA TYR A 338 -46.04 77.70 13.44
C TYR A 338 -44.93 77.17 14.35
N ILE A 339 -43.88 77.96 14.58
CA ILE A 339 -42.76 77.59 15.46
C ILE A 339 -43.26 77.43 16.90
N SER A 340 -44.15 78.31 17.37
CA SER A 340 -44.72 78.22 18.73
C SER A 340 -45.57 76.97 18.94
N GLU A 341 -46.28 76.51 17.89
CA GLU A 341 -47.14 75.33 17.95
C GLU A 341 -46.37 74.01 17.72
N HIS A 342 -45.42 73.98 16.79
CA HIS A 342 -44.76 72.76 16.33
C HIS A 342 -43.32 72.60 16.83
N GLY A 343 -42.68 73.67 17.31
CA GLY A 343 -41.32 73.63 17.85
C GLY A 343 -40.20 73.47 16.81
N HIS A 344 -40.51 73.52 15.51
CA HIS A 344 -39.55 73.44 14.42
C HIS A 344 -39.97 74.31 13.23
N LEU A 345 -39.08 74.51 12.26
CA LEU A 345 -39.39 75.27 11.04
C LEU A 345 -40.32 74.46 10.12
N PRO A 346 -41.17 75.13 9.31
CA PRO A 346 -41.94 74.47 8.24
C PRO A 346 -41.01 73.66 7.33
N ASP A 347 -41.49 72.57 6.74
CA ASP A 347 -40.75 71.64 5.86
C ASP A 347 -39.57 70.88 6.52
N ILE A 348 -39.03 71.35 7.66
CA ILE A 348 -37.99 70.64 8.40
C ILE A 348 -38.65 69.58 9.28
N PRO A 349 -38.25 68.29 9.18
CA PRO A 349 -38.81 67.25 10.04
C PRO A 349 -38.53 67.51 11.53
N ALA A 350 -39.46 67.11 12.39
CA ALA A 350 -39.28 67.13 13.84
C ALA A 350 -38.12 66.22 14.29
N ALA A 351 -37.52 66.53 15.43
CA ALA A 351 -36.35 65.82 15.95
C ALA A 351 -36.61 64.32 16.19
N GLU A 352 -37.83 63.97 16.62
CA GLU A 352 -38.28 62.60 16.85
C GLU A 352 -38.28 61.80 15.54
N ALA A 353 -38.77 62.39 14.45
CA ALA A 353 -38.80 61.76 13.14
C ALA A 353 -37.39 61.51 12.58
N LEU A 354 -36.45 62.43 12.85
CA LEU A 354 -35.04 62.27 12.45
C LEU A 354 -34.32 61.20 13.27
N LYS A 355 -34.68 61.03 14.55
CA LYS A 355 -34.11 60.01 15.42
C LYS A 355 -34.52 58.59 14.98
N GLU A 356 -35.75 58.43 14.50
CA GLU A 356 -36.26 57.14 14.04
C GLU A 356 -35.79 56.78 12.63
N ASN A 357 -35.84 57.74 11.69
CA ASN A 357 -35.62 57.46 10.27
C ASN A 357 -34.21 57.83 9.76
N GLY A 358 -33.40 58.48 10.59
CA GLY A 358 -32.11 59.02 10.19
C GLY A 358 -32.22 60.32 9.39
N ILE A 359 -31.07 60.81 8.90
CA ILE A 359 -30.99 62.06 8.13
C ILE A 359 -30.53 61.73 6.71
N GLU A 360 -31.38 62.03 5.74
CA GLU A 360 -30.98 62.07 4.33
C GLU A 360 -30.15 63.33 4.08
N VAL A 361 -28.82 63.20 4.17
CA VAL A 361 -27.87 64.33 4.12
C VAL A 361 -28.13 65.27 2.93
N GLY A 362 -28.39 64.72 1.74
CA GLY A 362 -28.68 65.52 0.55
C GLY A 362 -29.98 66.33 0.65
N LYS A 363 -31.09 65.70 1.04
CA LYS A 363 -32.39 66.38 1.19
C LYS A 363 -32.36 67.40 2.32
N MET A 364 -31.75 67.04 3.45
CA MET A 364 -31.61 67.96 4.58
C MET A 364 -30.79 69.19 4.20
N GLN A 365 -29.67 69.02 3.46
CA GLN A 365 -28.87 70.14 2.99
C GLN A 365 -29.65 71.04 2.02
N ASN A 366 -30.49 70.47 1.13
CA ASN A 366 -31.37 71.23 0.25
C ASN A 366 -32.43 72.02 1.07
N LEU A 367 -33.12 71.38 2.00
CA LEU A 367 -34.09 72.05 2.87
C LEU A 367 -33.46 73.16 3.72
N LEU A 368 -32.26 72.93 4.27
CA LEU A 368 -31.54 73.95 5.01
C LEU A 368 -31.18 75.15 4.12
N LEU A 369 -30.75 74.90 2.88
CA LEU A 369 -30.50 75.96 1.91
C LEU A 369 -31.78 76.76 1.62
N LYS A 370 -32.93 76.08 1.41
CA LYS A 370 -34.24 76.74 1.25
C LYS A 370 -34.55 77.69 2.41
N LYS A 371 -34.30 77.25 3.65
CA LYS A 371 -34.53 78.08 4.83
C LYS A 371 -33.56 79.25 4.96
N ILE A 372 -32.32 79.10 4.52
CA ILE A 372 -31.36 80.20 4.43
C ILE A 372 -31.84 81.25 3.41
N GLU A 373 -32.38 80.82 2.28
CA GLU A 373 -32.92 81.71 1.25
C GLU A 373 -34.19 82.43 1.71
N GLU A 374 -35.14 81.71 2.33
CA GLU A 374 -36.33 82.30 2.95
C GLU A 374 -35.96 83.32 4.04
N LEU A 375 -34.99 82.97 4.90
CA LEU A 375 -34.45 83.87 5.93
C LEU A 375 -33.86 85.13 5.29
N THR A 376 -33.14 84.98 4.18
CA THR A 376 -32.58 86.11 3.43
C THR A 376 -33.67 87.04 2.91
N LEU A 377 -34.79 86.50 2.40
CA LEU A 377 -35.95 87.31 2.00
C LEU A 377 -36.59 88.05 3.19
N TYR A 378 -36.72 87.41 4.35
CA TYR A 378 -37.24 88.09 5.54
C TYR A 378 -36.34 89.24 5.98
N ILE A 379 -35.02 89.06 5.94
CA ILE A 379 -34.03 90.10 6.28
C ILE A 379 -34.14 91.28 5.30
N ILE A 380 -34.21 91.01 3.99
CA ILE A 380 -34.40 92.06 2.97
C ILE A 380 -35.69 92.85 3.24
N ARG A 381 -36.82 92.16 3.46
CA ARG A 381 -38.10 92.81 3.80
C ARG A 381 -38.03 93.61 5.10
N GLN A 382 -37.26 93.13 6.10
CA GLN A 382 -37.08 93.84 7.36
C GLN A 382 -36.25 95.13 7.16
N ASP A 383 -35.15 95.06 6.42
CA ASP A 383 -34.32 96.23 6.06
C ASP A 383 -35.12 97.27 5.28
N GLU A 384 -35.95 96.85 4.32
CA GLU A 384 -36.86 97.75 3.60
C GLU A 384 -37.86 98.45 4.54
N ARG A 385 -38.37 97.75 5.56
CA ARG A 385 -39.26 98.35 6.57
C ARG A 385 -38.51 99.33 7.47
N ILE A 386 -37.29 99.00 7.89
CA ILE A 386 -36.44 99.90 8.70
C ILE A 386 -36.15 101.18 7.93
N LYS A 387 -35.71 101.08 6.68
CA LYS A 387 -35.47 102.25 5.81
C LYS A 387 -36.71 103.13 5.65
N LYS A 388 -37.90 102.53 5.48
CA LYS A 388 -39.17 103.26 5.43
C LYS A 388 -39.52 103.97 6.74
N MET A 389 -39.12 103.40 7.89
CA MET A 389 -39.32 104.02 9.21
C MET A 389 -38.30 105.12 9.50
N GLU A 390 -37.06 105.01 9.00
CA GLU A 390 -36.00 106.02 9.15
C GLU A 390 -36.14 107.20 8.17
N SER A 391 -36.87 107.01 7.06
CA SER A 391 -37.15 108.07 6.07
C SER A 391 -38.36 108.96 6.44
N ASN A 392 -39.01 108.71 7.57
CA ASN A 392 -40.08 109.52 8.17
C ASN A 392 -39.58 110.12 9.49
#